data_AF-A0A099YWB6-F1
#
_entry.id   AF-A0A099YWB6-F1
#
_cell.length_a   1.000
_cell.length_b   1.000
_cell.length_c   1.000
_cell.angle_alpha   90.00
_cell.angle_beta   90.00
_cell.angle_gamma   90.00
#
_symmetry.space_group_name_H-M   'P 1'
#
loop_
_entity.id
_entity.type
_entity.pdbx_description
1 polymer ?
#
loop_
_entity_poly.entity_id
_entity_poly.type
_entity_poly.pdbx_seq_one_letter_code
_entity_poly.pdbx_strand_id
1 'polypeptide(L)'
;SPPQLSLQVTPPCESEQHYEHSGRCCTKCEPGKYMFAKCTGTSDSVCQPCGPNEYMDVWNEEDKCLLHKICDQGKALKEVNPGSSTSQRQCACMAGYHWNDDCDCCQRNTLCAPGFGVKQPVQQDKDTMCTPCPTGYFSKVASSTEGCKSWTNCTALGVAERVPGTDKSDAVCAEWKMPEQPEDGNVTGNSNSTFISSGQVMNFKGDIIVVYVSQNSQEGATAAGASDESVGSPVQEE
;
A
#
# COMPACT_ATOMS: atom_id res chain seq x y z
N SER A 1 -45.03 56.33 -41.54
CA SER A 1 -44.11 55.36 -40.93
C SER A 1 -44.87 54.11 -40.54
N PRO A 2 -44.35 52.89 -40.83
CA PRO A 2 -45.05 51.64 -40.57
C PRO A 2 -45.01 51.27 -39.08
N PRO A 3 -45.94 50.44 -38.58
CA PRO A 3 -45.93 49.98 -37.20
C PRO A 3 -44.74 49.04 -36.97
N GLN A 4 -43.93 49.33 -35.95
CA GLN A 4 -42.86 48.45 -35.49
C GLN A 4 -43.51 47.16 -34.96
N LEU A 5 -43.35 46.08 -35.71
CA LEU A 5 -43.53 44.72 -35.20
C LEU A 5 -42.41 44.50 -34.17
N SER A 6 -42.72 44.58 -32.88
CA SER A 6 -41.80 44.14 -31.83
C SER A 6 -41.71 42.63 -31.91
N LEU A 7 -40.67 42.14 -32.59
CA LEU A 7 -40.23 40.76 -32.48
C LEU A 7 -39.83 40.56 -31.01
N GLN A 8 -40.74 40.03 -30.19
CA GLN A 8 -40.40 39.56 -28.86
C GLN A 8 -39.49 38.35 -29.07
N VAL A 9 -38.18 38.58 -29.04
CA VAL A 9 -37.20 37.51 -28.94
C VAL A 9 -37.46 36.87 -27.59
N THR A 10 -38.23 35.79 -27.58
CA THR A 10 -38.39 34.93 -26.43
C THR A 10 -36.98 34.46 -26.05
N PRO A 11 -36.53 34.70 -24.80
CA PRO A 11 -35.23 34.21 -24.36
C PRO A 11 -35.19 32.69 -24.61
N PRO A 12 -34.05 32.14 -25.07
CA PRO A 12 -33.95 30.72 -25.39
C PRO A 12 -34.34 29.91 -24.15
N CYS A 13 -35.35 29.06 -24.32
CA CYS A 13 -35.88 28.24 -23.23
C CYS A 13 -34.96 27.06 -22.88
N GLU A 14 -33.94 26.82 -23.69
CA GLU A 14 -32.89 25.84 -23.44
C GLU A 14 -31.96 26.34 -22.33
N SER A 15 -32.40 26.18 -21.08
CA SER A 15 -31.57 26.35 -19.89
C SER A 15 -31.75 25.17 -18.96
N GLU A 16 -30.80 24.95 -18.06
CA GLU A 16 -30.87 23.88 -17.05
C GLU A 16 -32.17 23.91 -16.23
N GLN A 17 -32.76 25.09 -16.03
CA GLN A 17 -33.93 25.30 -15.16
C GLN A 17 -35.25 25.45 -15.91
N HIS A 18 -35.24 25.47 -17.24
CA HIS A 18 -36.45 25.72 -18.03
C HIS A 18 -36.63 24.65 -19.10
N TYR A 19 -37.88 24.48 -19.52
CA TYR A 19 -38.28 23.55 -20.55
C TYR A 19 -39.39 24.15 -21.40
N GLU A 20 -39.45 23.76 -22.66
CA GLU A 20 -40.49 24.22 -23.58
C GLU A 20 -41.71 23.31 -23.50
N HIS A 21 -42.88 23.91 -23.30
CA HIS A 21 -44.14 23.19 -23.30
C HIS A 21 -45.27 24.06 -23.84
N SER A 22 -46.03 23.55 -24.81
CA SER A 22 -47.12 24.29 -25.46
C SER A 22 -46.70 25.66 -26.03
N GLY A 23 -45.49 25.76 -26.58
CA GLY A 23 -44.96 26.99 -27.20
C GLY A 23 -44.62 28.11 -26.22
N ARG A 24 -44.55 27.81 -24.92
CA ARG A 24 -44.09 28.72 -23.86
C ARG A 24 -42.93 28.11 -23.09
N CYS A 25 -42.14 28.97 -22.49
CA CYS A 25 -41.07 28.57 -21.60
C CYS A 25 -41.58 28.40 -20.17
N CYS A 26 -41.29 27.25 -19.58
CA CYS A 26 -41.77 26.86 -18.26
C CYS A 26 -40.60 26.49 -17.35
N THR A 27 -40.74 26.76 -16.06
CA THR A 27 -39.71 26.41 -15.08
C THR A 27 -39.84 24.94 -14.68
N LYS A 28 -38.72 24.23 -14.71
CA LYS A 28 -38.59 22.87 -14.19
C LYS A 28 -38.75 22.84 -12.67
N CYS A 29 -38.90 21.65 -12.11
CA CYS A 29 -38.93 21.49 -10.66
C CYS A 29 -37.51 21.51 -10.09
N GLU A 30 -37.32 22.23 -8.98
CA GLU A 30 -36.05 22.27 -8.26
C GLU A 30 -35.71 20.90 -7.65
N PRO A 31 -34.41 20.64 -7.34
CA PRO A 31 -34.00 19.46 -6.59
C PRO A 31 -34.84 19.26 -5.32
N GLY A 32 -35.17 18.01 -5.01
CA GLY A 32 -36.06 17.63 -3.90
C GLY A 32 -37.53 17.65 -4.25
N LYS A 33 -37.90 17.98 -5.49
CA LYS A 33 -39.28 17.96 -5.99
C LYS A 33 -39.37 17.25 -7.33
N TYR A 34 -40.56 16.70 -7.61
CA TYR A 34 -40.95 16.16 -8.91
C TYR A 34 -42.12 16.95 -9.50
N MET A 35 -42.33 16.82 -10.81
CA MET A 35 -43.35 17.53 -11.57
C MET A 35 -44.69 16.80 -11.52
N PHE A 36 -45.56 17.25 -10.61
CA PHE A 36 -46.92 16.73 -10.49
C PHE A 36 -47.80 17.13 -11.68
N ALA A 37 -47.62 18.35 -12.19
CA ALA A 37 -48.30 18.80 -13.41
C ALA A 37 -47.41 19.76 -14.21
N LYS A 38 -47.41 19.59 -15.54
CA LYS A 38 -46.76 20.54 -16.45
C LYS A 38 -47.48 21.88 -16.44
N CYS A 39 -46.77 22.92 -16.85
CA CYS A 39 -47.37 24.23 -17.05
C CYS A 39 -48.49 24.16 -18.10
N THR A 40 -49.44 25.09 -18.02
CA THR A 40 -50.50 25.26 -19.00
C THR A 40 -50.37 26.63 -19.68
N GLY A 41 -51.28 26.98 -20.59
CA GLY A 41 -51.31 28.32 -21.17
C GLY A 41 -51.39 29.45 -20.14
N THR A 42 -51.94 29.19 -18.95
CA THR A 42 -52.20 30.20 -17.90
C THR A 42 -51.54 29.90 -16.56
N SER A 43 -51.00 28.71 -16.33
CA SER A 43 -50.37 28.31 -15.06
C SER A 43 -48.96 27.79 -15.26
N ASP A 44 -48.11 27.98 -14.25
CA ASP A 44 -46.77 27.40 -14.23
C ASP A 44 -46.80 25.91 -13.83
N SER A 45 -45.64 25.26 -13.90
CA SER A 45 -45.47 23.87 -13.47
C SER A 45 -45.80 23.72 -11.99
N VAL A 46 -46.48 22.62 -11.64
CA VAL A 46 -46.78 22.28 -10.24
C VAL A 46 -45.78 21.22 -9.78
N CYS A 47 -44.98 21.58 -8.78
CA CYS A 47 -43.95 20.71 -8.22
C CYS A 47 -44.32 20.24 -6.81
N GLN A 48 -44.15 18.95 -6.53
CA GLN A 48 -44.39 18.37 -5.21
C GLN A 48 -43.10 17.81 -4.61
N PRO A 49 -42.93 17.84 -3.28
CA PRO A 49 -41.75 17.29 -2.63
C PRO A 49 -41.64 15.78 -2.81
N CYS A 50 -40.41 15.28 -2.89
CA CYS A 50 -40.14 13.85 -2.87
C CYS A 50 -40.65 13.20 -1.58
N GLY A 51 -41.11 11.95 -1.69
CA GLY A 51 -41.58 11.17 -0.56
C GLY A 51 -40.45 10.62 0.31
N PRO A 52 -40.78 9.86 1.37
CA PRO A 52 -39.79 9.17 2.19
C PRO A 52 -38.96 8.18 1.36
N ASN A 53 -37.64 8.18 1.56
CA ASN A 53 -36.67 7.37 0.78
C ASN A 53 -36.63 7.67 -0.72
N GLU A 54 -37.03 8.87 -1.14
CA GLU A 54 -36.91 9.35 -2.52
C GLU A 54 -36.09 10.65 -2.59
N TYR A 55 -35.44 10.87 -3.74
CA TYR A 55 -34.66 12.07 -4.00
C TYR A 55 -34.74 12.52 -5.46
N MET A 56 -34.33 13.77 -5.68
CA MET A 56 -34.13 14.37 -6.98
C MET A 56 -33.03 15.42 -6.84
N ASP A 57 -31.91 15.26 -7.51
CA ASP A 57 -30.71 16.08 -7.36
C ASP A 57 -30.53 17.13 -8.47
N VAL A 58 -31.43 17.13 -9.47
CA VAL A 58 -31.38 18.01 -10.64
C VAL A 58 -32.69 18.80 -10.83
N TRP A 59 -32.60 19.86 -11.64
CA TRP A 59 -33.78 20.55 -12.16
C TRP A 59 -34.47 19.64 -13.18
N ASN A 60 -35.71 19.25 -12.91
CA ASN A 60 -36.31 18.09 -13.56
C ASN A 60 -37.73 18.34 -14.08
N GLU A 61 -38.16 17.46 -14.98
CA GLU A 61 -39.53 17.33 -15.49
C GLU A 61 -40.13 15.95 -15.16
N GLU A 62 -39.52 15.23 -14.21
CA GLU A 62 -39.87 13.86 -13.88
C GLU A 62 -41.22 13.82 -13.15
N ASP A 63 -42.05 12.82 -13.46
CA ASP A 63 -43.36 12.63 -12.85
C ASP A 63 -43.31 12.01 -11.45
N LYS A 64 -42.11 11.60 -11.01
CA LYS A 64 -41.82 11.02 -9.70
C LYS A 64 -40.35 11.22 -9.33
N CYS A 65 -40.05 11.12 -8.04
CA CYS A 65 -38.67 11.14 -7.57
C CYS A 65 -37.99 9.76 -7.73
N LEU A 66 -36.66 9.75 -7.67
CA LEU A 66 -35.86 8.54 -7.72
C LEU A 66 -35.79 7.89 -6.33
N LEU A 67 -35.87 6.56 -6.26
CA LEU A 67 -35.71 5.85 -4.99
C LEU A 67 -34.22 5.80 -4.58
N HIS A 68 -33.93 5.97 -3.29
CA HIS A 68 -32.57 5.79 -2.79
C HIS A 68 -32.09 4.34 -3.02
N LYS A 69 -30.81 4.19 -3.38
CA LYS A 69 -30.15 2.87 -3.42
C LYS A 69 -30.22 2.21 -2.04
N ILE A 70 -30.23 0.88 -2.03
CA ILE A 70 -30.15 0.09 -0.79
C ILE A 70 -28.69 -0.33 -0.59
N CYS A 71 -28.10 0.06 0.54
CA CYS A 71 -26.78 -0.43 0.92
C CYS A 71 -26.93 -1.81 1.55
N ASP A 72 -27.01 -2.82 0.70
CA ASP A 72 -27.22 -4.21 1.10
C ASP A 72 -25.98 -4.81 1.76
N GLN A 73 -26.09 -5.10 3.05
CA GLN A 73 -25.02 -5.74 3.82
C GLN A 73 -24.65 -7.12 3.27
N GLY A 74 -25.59 -7.84 2.65
CA GLY A 74 -25.34 -9.12 1.97
C GLY A 74 -24.44 -8.99 0.74
N LYS A 75 -24.35 -7.80 0.16
CA LYS A 75 -23.42 -7.45 -0.93
C LYS A 75 -22.14 -6.78 -0.42
N ALA A 76 -21.85 -6.89 0.88
CA ALA A 76 -20.74 -6.22 1.54
C ALA A 76 -20.76 -4.68 1.39
N LEU A 77 -21.94 -4.07 1.21
CA LEU A 77 -22.10 -2.62 1.20
C LEU A 77 -22.51 -2.10 2.59
N LYS A 78 -22.04 -0.91 2.93
CA LYS A 78 -22.47 -0.14 4.09
C LYS A 78 -22.87 1.26 3.67
N GLU A 79 -23.86 1.82 4.35
CA GLU A 79 -24.22 3.22 4.19
C GLU A 79 -23.11 4.10 4.75
N VAL A 80 -22.64 5.05 3.94
CA VAL A 80 -21.69 6.08 4.38
C VAL A 80 -22.36 7.44 4.49
N ASN A 81 -23.40 7.69 3.69
CA ASN A 81 -24.24 8.86 3.77
C ASN A 81 -25.69 8.46 3.44
N PRO A 82 -26.68 8.71 4.32
CA PRO A 82 -28.07 8.38 4.07
C PRO A 82 -28.69 9.11 2.86
N GLY A 83 -28.09 10.24 2.46
CA GLY A 83 -28.63 11.14 1.44
C GLY A 83 -29.74 12.05 2.00
N SER A 84 -30.42 12.74 1.10
CA SER A 84 -31.53 13.65 1.39
C SER A 84 -32.51 13.65 0.20
N SER A 85 -33.61 14.40 0.28
CA SER A 85 -34.47 14.59 -0.90
C SER A 85 -33.73 15.23 -2.09
N THR A 86 -32.57 15.86 -1.86
CA THR A 86 -31.74 16.51 -2.89
C THR A 86 -30.45 15.76 -3.20
N SER A 87 -30.21 14.60 -2.59
CA SER A 87 -28.96 13.86 -2.77
C SER A 87 -29.14 12.35 -2.60
N GLN A 88 -28.57 11.58 -3.51
CA GLN A 88 -28.64 10.12 -3.45
C GLN A 88 -27.93 9.59 -2.20
N ARG A 89 -28.48 8.51 -1.61
CA ARG A 89 -27.77 7.70 -0.61
C ARG A 89 -26.44 7.20 -1.18
N GLN A 90 -25.37 7.37 -0.44
CA GLN A 90 -24.06 6.85 -0.79
C GLN A 90 -23.76 5.57 0.00
N CYS A 91 -23.43 4.52 -0.74
CA CYS A 91 -22.95 3.26 -0.21
C CYS A 91 -21.45 3.14 -0.51
N ALA A 92 -20.73 2.39 0.33
CA ALA A 92 -19.36 1.99 0.06
C ALA A 92 -19.18 0.54 0.51
N CYS A 93 -18.18 -0.15 -0.05
CA CYS A 93 -17.82 -1.47 0.40
C CYS A 93 -17.32 -1.47 1.85
N MET A 94 -17.59 -2.57 2.54
CA MET A 94 -17.10 -2.82 3.89
C MET A 94 -15.58 -3.02 3.90
N ALA A 95 -14.97 -2.95 5.10
CA ALA A 95 -13.52 -3.13 5.23
C ALA A 95 -13.05 -4.48 4.65
N GLY A 96 -11.97 -4.46 3.88
CA GLY A 96 -11.45 -5.63 3.17
C GLY A 96 -12.07 -5.86 1.79
N TYR A 97 -12.96 -4.98 1.34
CA TYR A 97 -13.56 -4.98 0.00
C TYR A 97 -13.40 -3.62 -0.68
N HIS A 98 -13.48 -3.64 -2.01
CA HIS A 98 -13.47 -2.46 -2.87
C HIS A 98 -14.57 -2.58 -3.93
N TRP A 99 -15.01 -1.42 -4.43
CA TRP A 99 -15.99 -1.37 -5.51
C TRP A 99 -15.34 -1.70 -6.85
N ASN A 100 -15.96 -2.60 -7.61
CA ASN A 100 -15.58 -2.88 -9.00
C ASN A 100 -16.77 -2.56 -9.92
N ASP A 101 -16.56 -1.59 -10.80
CA ASP A 101 -17.55 -1.10 -11.76
C ASP A 101 -17.93 -2.15 -12.83
N ASP A 102 -17.05 -3.10 -13.15
CA ASP A 102 -17.33 -4.13 -14.17
C ASP A 102 -18.40 -5.14 -13.71
N CYS A 103 -18.44 -5.44 -12.40
CA CYS A 103 -19.44 -6.34 -11.81
C CYS A 103 -20.55 -5.60 -11.06
N ASP A 104 -20.43 -4.28 -10.90
CA ASP A 104 -21.31 -3.46 -10.08
C ASP A 104 -21.41 -4.03 -8.64
N CYS A 105 -20.27 -4.43 -8.08
CA CYS A 105 -20.20 -5.26 -6.87
C CYS A 105 -18.95 -5.01 -6.01
N CYS A 106 -19.05 -5.37 -4.71
CA CYS A 106 -17.92 -5.34 -3.79
C CYS A 106 -17.06 -6.59 -3.93
N GLN A 107 -15.82 -6.41 -4.37
CA GLN A 107 -14.83 -7.47 -4.48
C GLN A 107 -13.86 -7.44 -3.30
N ARG A 108 -13.33 -8.61 -2.95
CA ARG A 108 -12.34 -8.71 -1.88
C ARG A 108 -11.04 -8.04 -2.31
N ASN A 109 -10.43 -7.29 -1.41
CA ASN A 109 -9.15 -6.65 -1.68
C ASN A 109 -8.03 -7.65 -1.97
N THR A 110 -7.13 -7.24 -2.86
CA THR A 110 -5.93 -7.98 -3.23
C THR A 110 -5.02 -8.16 -2.01
N LEU A 111 -4.52 -9.39 -1.84
CA LEU A 111 -3.54 -9.72 -0.82
C LEU A 111 -2.14 -9.38 -1.34
N CYS A 112 -1.38 -8.61 -0.57
CA CYS A 112 0.03 -8.38 -0.84
C CYS A 112 0.81 -9.62 -0.43
N ALA A 113 1.59 -10.19 -1.36
CA ALA A 113 2.42 -11.36 -1.11
C ALA A 113 3.57 -11.05 -0.14
N PRO A 114 4.19 -12.06 0.49
CA PRO A 114 5.42 -11.87 1.27
C PRO A 114 6.50 -11.14 0.47
N GLY A 115 7.18 -10.18 1.10
CA GLY A 115 8.07 -9.22 0.40
C GLY A 115 7.37 -7.90 0.04
N PHE A 116 6.04 -7.87 0.08
CA PHE A 116 5.22 -6.69 -0.21
C PHE A 116 4.32 -6.36 0.99
N GLY A 117 4.11 -5.08 1.20
CA GLY A 117 3.20 -4.56 2.21
C GLY A 117 2.19 -3.61 1.60
N VAL A 118 1.08 -3.42 2.31
CA VAL A 118 0.04 -2.46 1.95
C VAL A 118 0.56 -1.03 2.07
N LYS A 119 0.38 -0.24 1.01
CA LYS A 119 0.63 1.20 1.03
C LYS A 119 -0.39 1.90 1.94
N GLN A 120 0.10 2.57 2.98
CA GLN A 120 -0.73 3.35 3.89
C GLN A 120 -0.80 4.83 3.48
N PRO A 121 -1.92 5.54 3.74
CA PRO A 121 -3.16 5.03 4.36
C PRO A 121 -4.03 4.22 3.37
N VAL A 122 -4.70 3.18 3.89
CA VAL A 122 -5.67 2.39 3.11
C VAL A 122 -6.84 3.28 2.72
N GLN A 123 -7.20 3.26 1.44
CA GLN A 123 -8.32 4.03 0.90
C GLN A 123 -9.61 3.22 1.05
N GLN A 124 -10.70 3.87 1.46
CA GLN A 124 -12.01 3.23 1.50
C GLN A 124 -12.50 2.98 0.07
N ASP A 125 -13.16 1.84 -0.14
CA ASP A 125 -13.80 1.48 -1.41
C ASP A 125 -12.83 1.30 -2.60
N LYS A 126 -11.53 1.23 -2.32
CA LYS A 126 -10.46 1.05 -3.30
C LYS A 126 -9.63 -0.18 -2.96
N ASP A 127 -9.15 -0.83 -4.00
CA ASP A 127 -8.34 -2.03 -3.83
C ASP A 127 -7.01 -1.71 -3.14
N THR A 128 -6.48 -2.72 -2.45
CA THR A 128 -5.22 -2.65 -1.76
C THR A 128 -4.07 -2.47 -2.75
N MET A 129 -3.28 -1.41 -2.55
CA MET A 129 -2.05 -1.18 -3.32
C MET A 129 -0.85 -1.82 -2.60
N CYS A 130 -0.22 -2.78 -3.26
CA CYS A 130 0.95 -3.47 -2.74
C CYS A 130 2.25 -2.82 -3.19
N THR A 131 3.13 -2.54 -2.25
CA THR A 131 4.47 -1.98 -2.52
C THR A 131 5.55 -2.89 -1.96
N PRO A 132 6.70 -3.03 -2.65
CA PRO A 132 7.81 -3.83 -2.15
C PRO A 132 8.32 -3.24 -0.83
N CYS A 133 8.72 -4.10 0.11
CA CYS A 133 9.25 -3.64 1.38
C CYS A 133 10.63 -2.99 1.19
N PRO A 134 10.84 -1.76 1.67
CA PRO A 134 12.15 -1.13 1.60
C PRO A 134 13.12 -1.81 2.58
N THR A 135 14.43 -1.61 2.35
CA THR A 135 15.48 -2.10 3.25
C THR A 135 15.22 -1.66 4.69
N GLY A 136 15.40 -2.58 5.64
CA GLY A 136 15.02 -2.35 7.04
C GLY A 136 13.59 -2.77 7.37
N TYR A 137 12.80 -3.25 6.40
CA TYR A 137 11.43 -3.71 6.58
C TYR A 137 11.18 -5.05 5.90
N PHE A 138 10.17 -5.77 6.39
CA PHE A 138 9.74 -7.07 5.86
C PHE A 138 8.24 -7.29 5.94
N SER A 139 7.75 -8.22 5.13
CA SER A 139 6.39 -8.78 5.21
C SER A 139 6.47 -10.29 5.00
N LYS A 140 6.09 -11.06 6.01
CA LYS A 140 6.18 -12.53 6.01
C LYS A 140 4.88 -13.21 5.52
N VAL A 141 3.75 -12.51 5.59
CA VAL A 141 2.42 -13.07 5.38
C VAL A 141 1.73 -12.41 4.21
N ALA A 142 0.84 -13.15 3.54
CA ALA A 142 -0.03 -12.56 2.54
C ALA A 142 -1.17 -11.79 3.23
N SER A 143 -1.25 -10.48 3.04
CA SER A 143 -2.25 -9.64 3.73
C SER A 143 -2.74 -8.48 2.85
N SER A 144 -4.02 -8.16 2.94
CA SER A 144 -4.63 -6.98 2.29
C SER A 144 -4.67 -5.74 3.19
N THR A 145 -4.21 -5.86 4.45
CA THR A 145 -4.27 -4.79 5.45
C THR A 145 -2.92 -4.43 6.09
N GLU A 146 -1.98 -5.39 6.16
CA GLU A 146 -0.70 -5.19 6.83
C GLU A 146 0.33 -4.50 5.93
N GLY A 147 0.89 -3.38 6.40
CA GLY A 147 2.07 -2.76 5.82
C GLY A 147 3.35 -3.54 6.14
N CYS A 148 4.46 -3.13 5.53
CA CYS A 148 5.78 -3.68 5.87
C CYS A 148 6.14 -3.34 7.32
N LYS A 149 6.62 -4.33 8.07
CA LYS A 149 7.07 -4.19 9.46
C LYS A 149 8.56 -3.93 9.48
N SER A 150 9.05 -3.05 10.36
CA SER A 150 10.49 -2.84 10.50
C SER A 150 11.17 -4.09 11.04
N TRP A 151 12.42 -4.33 10.65
CA TRP A 151 13.24 -5.38 11.25
C TRP A 151 13.45 -5.15 12.74
N THR A 152 13.61 -6.24 13.48
CA THR A 152 14.03 -6.22 14.87
C THR A 152 15.44 -5.65 14.98
N ASN A 153 15.60 -4.61 15.79
CA ASN A 153 16.89 -3.97 16.02
C ASN A 153 17.68 -4.73 17.11
N CYS A 154 18.54 -5.66 16.70
CA CYS A 154 19.33 -6.48 17.63
C CYS A 154 20.27 -5.64 18.50
N THR A 155 20.86 -4.58 17.96
CA THR A 155 21.74 -3.67 18.71
C THR A 155 21.00 -2.98 19.85
N ALA A 156 19.76 -2.56 19.62
CA ALA A 156 18.90 -1.99 20.66
C ALA A 156 18.53 -3.01 21.76
N LEU A 157 18.58 -4.31 21.44
CA LEU A 157 18.38 -5.42 22.38
C LEU A 157 19.69 -5.85 23.08
N GLY A 158 20.84 -5.25 22.76
CA GLY A 158 22.13 -5.59 23.37
C GLY A 158 22.72 -6.92 22.90
N VAL A 159 22.22 -7.47 21.79
CA VAL A 159 22.64 -8.76 21.22
C VAL A 159 23.09 -8.57 19.77
N ALA A 160 23.81 -9.55 19.22
CA ALA A 160 24.24 -9.47 17.84
C ALA A 160 23.20 -10.02 16.87
N GLU A 161 23.17 -9.43 15.68
CA GLU A 161 22.43 -9.96 14.55
C GLU A 161 23.16 -11.21 14.03
N ARG A 162 22.49 -12.36 14.14
CA ARG A 162 23.01 -13.64 13.67
C ARG A 162 22.65 -13.89 12.21
N VAL A 163 21.43 -13.54 11.83
CA VAL A 163 20.93 -13.67 10.46
C VAL A 163 20.32 -12.34 10.05
N PRO A 164 20.80 -11.72 8.95
CA PRO A 164 20.26 -10.45 8.48
C PRO A 164 18.80 -10.57 8.06
N GLY A 165 18.04 -9.50 8.29
CA GLY A 165 16.68 -9.38 7.78
C GLY A 165 16.62 -9.35 6.24
N THR A 166 15.47 -9.73 5.70
CA THR A 166 15.15 -9.63 4.26
C THR A 166 13.82 -8.91 4.06
N ASP A 167 13.38 -8.71 2.83
CA ASP A 167 12.02 -8.22 2.53
C ASP A 167 10.91 -9.18 3.01
N LYS A 168 11.24 -10.45 3.27
CA LYS A 168 10.30 -11.52 3.64
C LYS A 168 10.44 -12.03 5.07
N SER A 169 11.57 -11.77 5.71
CA SER A 169 11.90 -12.29 7.03
C SER A 169 12.53 -11.24 7.92
N ASP A 170 12.25 -11.33 9.20
CA ASP A 170 12.88 -10.49 10.20
C ASP A 170 14.35 -10.84 10.41
N ALA A 171 15.12 -9.91 10.98
CA ALA A 171 16.45 -10.15 11.51
C ALA A 171 16.38 -11.09 12.72
N VAL A 172 17.32 -12.04 12.81
CA VAL A 172 17.40 -12.97 13.94
C VAL A 172 18.52 -12.55 14.87
N CYS A 173 18.16 -12.16 16.08
CA CYS A 173 19.09 -11.77 17.12
C CYS A 173 19.46 -12.96 18.01
N ALA A 174 20.73 -13.07 18.39
CA ALA A 174 21.18 -14.08 19.34
C ALA A 174 22.33 -13.55 20.21
N GLU A 175 22.39 -14.02 21.45
CA GLU A 175 23.57 -13.85 22.28
C GLU A 175 24.74 -14.63 21.66
N TRP A 176 25.93 -14.04 21.65
CA TRP A 176 27.16 -14.78 21.38
C TRP A 176 27.39 -15.73 22.54
N LYS A 177 26.92 -16.97 22.44
CA LYS A 177 27.53 -18.06 23.19
C LYS A 177 28.84 -18.39 22.48
N MET A 178 29.94 -17.90 23.03
CA MET A 178 31.25 -18.46 22.72
C MET A 178 31.13 -19.98 22.88
N PRO A 179 31.57 -20.81 21.92
CA PRO A 179 31.62 -22.25 22.14
C PRO A 179 32.34 -22.46 23.46
N GLU A 180 31.65 -23.06 24.42
CA GLU A 180 32.24 -23.45 25.69
C GLU A 180 33.49 -24.23 25.33
N GLN A 181 34.66 -23.70 25.71
CA GLN A 181 35.92 -24.41 25.51
C GLN A 181 35.69 -25.82 26.05
N PRO A 182 36.03 -26.89 25.31
CA PRO A 182 35.95 -28.22 25.88
C PRO A 182 36.71 -28.15 27.20
N GLU A 183 36.05 -28.48 28.31
CA GLU A 183 36.68 -28.44 29.64
C GLU A 183 38.02 -29.16 29.50
N ASP A 184 39.12 -28.40 29.63
CA ASP A 184 40.45 -28.97 29.65
C ASP A 184 40.44 -29.98 30.79
N GLY A 185 40.32 -31.26 30.43
CA GLY A 185 40.44 -32.35 31.38
C GLY A 185 41.76 -32.17 32.10
N ASN A 186 41.69 -31.91 33.40
CA ASN A 186 42.85 -31.74 34.26
C ASN A 186 43.71 -33.01 34.22
N VAL A 187 44.68 -33.06 33.32
CA VAL A 187 45.72 -34.10 33.32
C VAL A 187 46.71 -33.71 34.41
N THR A 188 46.50 -34.23 35.62
CA THR A 188 47.52 -34.21 36.66
C THR A 188 48.59 -35.25 36.27
N GLY A 189 49.53 -34.84 35.43
CA GLY A 189 50.56 -35.69 34.86
C GLY A 189 51.93 -35.03 34.92
N ASN A 190 52.85 -35.72 35.57
CA ASN A 190 54.30 -35.50 35.63
C ASN A 190 54.93 -35.00 34.32
N SER A 191 56.06 -34.30 34.45
CA SER A 191 56.80 -33.59 33.38
C SER A 191 57.37 -34.48 32.27
N ASN A 192 56.54 -35.19 31.51
CA ASN A 192 56.94 -35.90 30.31
C ASN A 192 55.92 -35.67 29.19
N SER A 193 56.24 -34.75 28.29
CA SER A 193 55.40 -34.35 27.16
C SER A 193 55.33 -35.47 26.13
N THR A 194 54.15 -36.09 25.98
CA THR A 194 53.88 -37.05 24.90
C THR A 194 52.99 -36.38 23.85
N PHE A 195 53.54 -36.15 22.65
CA PHE A 195 52.78 -35.65 21.51
C PHE A 195 52.08 -36.83 20.83
N ILE A 196 50.75 -36.88 20.85
CA ILE A 196 49.98 -37.91 20.12
C ILE A 196 49.50 -37.30 18.80
N SER A 197 50.23 -37.58 17.72
CA SER A 197 49.75 -37.36 16.35
C SER A 197 49.08 -38.64 15.86
N SER A 198 47.90 -38.53 15.26
CA SER A 198 47.17 -39.66 14.66
C SER A 198 47.72 -40.05 13.27
N GLY A 199 48.94 -39.64 12.94
CA GLY A 199 49.64 -39.96 11.69
C GLY A 199 51.00 -40.63 11.93
N GLN A 200 51.55 -41.25 10.89
CA GLN A 200 52.85 -41.94 10.96
C GLN A 200 53.96 -41.00 11.46
N VAL A 201 54.54 -41.35 12.61
CA VAL A 201 55.63 -40.61 13.26
C VAL A 201 56.91 -40.80 12.45
N MET A 202 57.36 -39.75 11.77
CA MET A 202 58.73 -39.69 11.23
C MET A 202 59.62 -38.93 12.22
N ASN A 203 60.67 -39.60 12.71
CA ASN A 203 61.61 -39.03 13.67
C ASN A 203 62.63 -38.15 12.91
N PHE A 204 62.48 -36.84 12.99
CA PHE A 204 63.51 -35.91 12.50
C PHE A 204 64.31 -35.37 13.67
N LYS A 205 65.63 -35.54 13.60
CA LYS A 205 66.60 -34.97 14.55
C LYS A 205 67.21 -33.75 13.89
N GLY A 206 66.67 -32.57 14.20
CA GLY A 206 67.14 -31.29 13.70
C GLY A 206 66.62 -30.15 14.57
N ASP A 207 67.33 -29.03 14.58
CA ASP A 207 66.98 -27.88 15.40
C ASP A 207 65.69 -27.23 14.90
N ILE A 208 64.72 -27.05 15.79
CA ILE A 208 63.43 -26.41 15.49
C ILE A 208 63.64 -24.90 15.56
N ILE A 209 63.55 -24.22 14.41
CA ILE A 209 63.52 -22.76 14.35
C ILE A 209 62.07 -22.31 14.39
N VAL A 210 61.64 -21.78 15.55
CA VAL A 210 60.31 -21.16 15.70
C VAL A 210 60.43 -19.68 15.37
N VAL A 211 59.87 -19.24 14.24
CA VAL A 211 59.80 -17.83 13.86
C VAL A 211 58.44 -17.27 14.26
N TYR A 212 58.43 -16.33 15.19
CA TYR A 212 57.23 -15.57 15.55
C TYR A 212 57.15 -14.32 14.68
N VAL A 213 56.09 -14.22 13.86
CA VAL A 213 55.78 -13.00 13.11
C VAL A 213 54.74 -12.21 13.91
N SER A 214 55.15 -11.11 14.54
CA SER A 214 54.25 -10.14 15.15
C SER A 214 53.80 -9.12 14.10
N GLN A 215 52.52 -9.13 13.71
CA GLN A 215 51.94 -8.06 12.89
C GLN A 215 51.61 -6.86 13.79
N ASN A 216 52.47 -5.84 13.79
CA ASN A 216 52.13 -4.52 14.35
C ASN A 216 51.47 -3.67 13.25
N SER A 217 50.19 -3.36 13.44
CA SER A 217 49.44 -2.41 12.62
C SER A 217 49.51 -1.02 13.27
N GLN A 218 49.91 0.01 12.52
CA GLN A 218 49.66 1.42 12.84
C GLN A 218 49.33 2.21 11.56
N GLU A 219 48.21 2.93 11.61
CA GLU A 219 47.57 3.70 10.53
C GLU A 219 48.33 4.97 10.11
N GLY A 220 48.16 5.37 8.84
CA GLY A 220 48.50 6.71 8.35
C GLY A 220 47.83 6.99 7.00
N ALA A 221 47.01 8.05 6.94
CA ALA A 221 46.19 8.42 5.80
C ALA A 221 46.88 9.36 4.77
N THR A 222 46.31 9.36 3.56
CA THR A 222 46.39 10.35 2.45
C THR A 222 47.62 10.37 1.52
N ALA A 223 47.40 10.10 0.22
CA ALA A 223 47.49 11.10 -0.86
C ALA A 223 47.16 10.47 -2.24
N ALA A 224 46.46 11.24 -3.07
CA ALA A 224 46.14 10.93 -4.47
C ALA A 224 47.34 11.19 -5.41
N GLY A 225 47.42 10.46 -6.53
CA GLY A 225 48.20 10.89 -7.71
C GLY A 225 48.86 9.80 -8.56
N ALA A 226 48.18 9.45 -9.67
CA ALA A 226 48.65 9.18 -11.04
C ALA A 226 49.83 8.21 -11.38
N SER A 227 49.61 7.53 -12.54
CA SER A 227 50.58 6.92 -13.50
C SER A 227 51.27 5.62 -13.02
N ASP A 228 51.52 4.56 -13.81
CA ASP A 228 51.26 4.14 -15.19
C ASP A 228 51.59 2.62 -15.24
N GLU A 229 51.22 1.94 -16.32
CA GLU A 229 51.72 0.64 -16.82
C GLU A 229 51.50 -0.64 -15.96
N SER A 230 50.71 -1.63 -16.40
CA SER A 230 50.80 -2.56 -17.54
C SER A 230 51.37 -3.94 -17.16
N VAL A 231 50.69 -4.99 -17.66
CA VAL A 231 51.13 -6.40 -17.78
C VAL A 231 51.18 -7.21 -16.46
N GLY A 232 50.60 -8.40 -16.31
CA GLY A 232 49.88 -9.28 -17.22
C GLY A 232 49.37 -10.52 -16.45
N SER A 233 48.35 -11.18 -16.98
CA SER A 233 47.94 -12.53 -16.55
C SER A 233 49.00 -13.57 -16.92
N PRO A 234 49.13 -14.65 -16.15
CA PRO A 234 48.76 -15.97 -16.70
C PRO A 234 48.04 -16.86 -15.66
N VAL A 235 46.93 -17.50 -16.04
CA VAL A 235 46.77 -18.88 -16.57
C VAL A 235 46.58 -19.95 -15.48
N GLN A 236 45.66 -20.83 -15.82
CA GLN A 236 44.92 -21.86 -15.10
C GLN A 236 45.62 -23.23 -15.26
N GLU A 237 45.37 -24.13 -14.30
CA GLU A 237 45.54 -25.61 -14.32
C GLU A 237 47.01 -26.11 -14.32
N GLU A 238 47.40 -27.11 -13.52
CA GLU A 238 46.81 -28.43 -13.20
C GLU A 238 46.92 -28.78 -11.70
#